data_AF-A0A1N7QRR8-F1
#
_entry.id   AF-A0A1N7QRR8-F1
#
_cell.length_a   1.000
_cell.length_b   1.000
_cell.length_c   1.000
_cell.angle_alpha   90.00
_cell.angle_beta   90.00
_cell.angle_gamma   90.00
#
_symmetry.space_group_name_H-M   'P 1'
#
loop_
_entity.id
_entity.type
_entity.pdbx_description
1 polymer ?
#
loop_
_entity_poly.entity_id
_entity_poly.type
_entity_poly.pdbx_seq_one_letter_code
_entity_poly.pdbx_strand_id
1 'polypeptide(L)'
;MARSILFPLLAVMLSACFPAGEPAEAKMGTGPAETARVQELARTPDSLRAFLSGTTVKQAAAGGTRIEHLASDGSSHLWQSGQTAIVPGRWSVRQATGGAQVCIQRTGQGPDCAPANDYLLGLGEIVDGDPLRLSQGLPFILPEGGDLSISFAMMKAGFGPLQTPNKAIAPRYPDLG
;
A
#
# COMPACT_ATOMS: atom_id res chain seq x y z
N MET A 1 -41.71 -39.69 62.27
CA MET A 1 -40.57 -40.22 61.49
C MET A 1 -40.14 -39.16 60.50
N ALA A 2 -38.90 -38.72 60.62
CA ALA A 2 -38.26 -37.70 59.80
C ALA A 2 -37.72 -38.28 58.48
N ARG A 3 -37.75 -37.49 57.40
CA ARG A 3 -36.97 -37.62 56.14
C ARG A 3 -37.26 -36.34 55.33
N SER A 4 -36.48 -35.26 55.41
CA SER A 4 -35.13 -35.02 54.88
C SER A 4 -34.95 -35.23 53.37
N ILE A 5 -34.81 -34.07 52.69
CA ILE A 5 -33.86 -33.71 51.62
C ILE A 5 -34.15 -34.24 50.20
N LEU A 6 -34.38 -33.31 49.26
CA LEU A 6 -33.50 -33.14 48.09
C LEU A 6 -33.73 -31.75 47.43
N PHE A 7 -32.74 -30.88 47.56
CA PHE A 7 -32.56 -29.65 46.77
C PHE A 7 -31.91 -30.04 45.43
N PRO A 8 -32.47 -29.69 44.27
CA PRO A 8 -31.68 -29.68 43.03
C PRO A 8 -30.90 -28.36 42.95
N LEU A 9 -29.58 -28.50 43.07
CA LEU A 9 -28.60 -27.45 42.80
C LEU A 9 -28.64 -27.12 41.30
N LEU A 10 -29.21 -25.97 40.94
CA LEU A 10 -29.22 -25.45 39.58
C LEU A 10 -27.83 -24.85 39.28
N ALA A 11 -26.93 -25.63 38.70
CA ALA A 11 -25.64 -25.16 38.22
C ALA A 11 -25.81 -24.42 36.88
N VAL A 12 -25.95 -23.09 36.95
CA VAL A 12 -25.88 -22.19 35.79
C VAL A 12 -24.41 -22.05 35.39
N MET A 13 -23.97 -22.85 34.43
CA MET A 13 -22.66 -22.68 33.79
C MET A 13 -22.72 -21.45 32.89
N LEU A 14 -22.10 -20.35 33.33
CA LEU A 14 -21.82 -19.17 32.52
C LEU A 14 -20.84 -19.55 31.39
N SER A 15 -21.38 -19.78 30.19
CA SER A 15 -20.58 -19.79 28.97
C SER A 15 -20.26 -18.34 28.59
N ALA A 16 -19.11 -17.84 29.06
CA ALA A 16 -18.55 -16.59 28.58
C ALA A 16 -17.97 -16.83 27.18
N CYS A 17 -18.79 -16.63 26.13
CA CYS A 17 -18.29 -16.31 24.81
C CYS A 17 -17.58 -14.96 24.92
N PHE A 18 -16.26 -14.96 25.10
CA PHE A 18 -15.46 -13.82 24.69
C PHE A 18 -15.43 -13.85 23.16
N PRO A 19 -16.03 -12.89 22.46
CA PRO A 19 -15.66 -12.67 21.07
C PRO A 19 -14.17 -12.35 21.12
N ALA A 20 -13.36 -13.18 20.46
CA ALA A 20 -12.04 -12.78 20.01
C ALA A 20 -12.27 -11.58 19.08
N GLY A 21 -12.29 -10.38 19.67
CA GLY A 21 -12.20 -9.15 18.92
C GLY A 21 -10.87 -9.25 18.20
N GLU A 22 -10.95 -9.49 16.89
CA GLU A 22 -9.85 -9.20 15.98
C GLU A 22 -9.27 -7.85 16.39
N PRO A 23 -7.95 -7.70 16.55
CA PRO A 23 -7.39 -6.38 16.72
C PRO A 23 -7.88 -5.60 15.50
N ALA A 24 -8.77 -4.64 15.74
CA ALA A 24 -9.15 -3.69 14.75
C ALA A 24 -7.82 -3.08 14.29
N GLU A 25 -7.36 -3.47 13.10
CA GLU A 25 -6.46 -2.64 12.32
C GLU A 25 -7.12 -1.27 12.38
N ALA A 26 -6.55 -0.40 13.20
CA ALA A 26 -6.96 0.97 13.23
C ALA A 26 -6.67 1.46 11.82
N LYS A 27 -7.70 1.44 10.95
CA LYS A 27 -7.76 2.28 9.78
C LYS A 27 -7.60 3.68 10.35
N MET A 28 -6.37 4.15 10.47
CA MET A 28 -6.06 5.54 10.77
C MET A 28 -6.85 6.32 9.75
N GLY A 29 -7.98 6.87 10.19
CA GLY A 29 -8.85 7.65 9.33
C GLY A 29 -8.00 8.77 8.78
N THR A 30 -7.97 8.91 7.46
CA THR A 30 -7.32 10.06 6.83
C THR A 30 -7.93 11.32 7.40
N GLY A 31 -7.11 12.23 7.91
CA GLY A 31 -7.60 13.50 8.43
C GLY A 31 -8.30 14.31 7.34
N PRO A 32 -9.00 15.39 7.73
CA PRO A 32 -9.71 16.24 6.78
C PRO A 32 -8.80 16.83 5.68
N ALA A 33 -7.55 17.15 6.02
CA ALA A 33 -6.58 17.72 5.07
C ALA A 33 -6.13 16.69 4.02
N GLU A 34 -5.81 15.47 4.45
CA GLU A 34 -5.45 14.34 3.59
C GLU A 34 -6.61 14.00 2.67
N THR A 35 -7.83 13.95 3.21
CA THR A 35 -9.05 13.71 2.43
C THR A 35 -9.25 14.78 1.36
N ALA A 36 -9.12 16.06 1.71
CA ALA A 36 -9.23 17.16 0.76
C ALA A 36 -8.17 17.07 -0.34
N ARG A 37 -6.93 16.71 0.02
CA ARG A 37 -5.83 16.55 -0.93
C ARG A 37 -6.04 15.38 -1.89
N VAL A 38 -6.52 14.23 -1.39
CA VAL A 38 -6.90 13.10 -2.23
C VAL A 38 -8.01 13.50 -3.20
N GLN A 39 -9.05 14.17 -2.73
CA GLN A 39 -10.16 14.63 -3.57
C GLN A 39 -9.72 15.62 -4.65
N GLU A 40 -8.81 16.54 -4.31
CA GLU A 40 -8.22 17.48 -5.27
C GLU A 40 -7.47 16.74 -6.38
N LEU A 41 -6.55 15.84 -6.01
CA LEU A 41 -5.74 15.09 -6.96
C LEU A 41 -6.57 14.12 -7.81
N ALA A 42 -7.54 13.44 -7.19
CA ALA A 42 -8.43 12.47 -7.83
C ALA A 42 -9.48 13.13 -8.74
N ARG A 43 -9.64 14.45 -8.71
CA ARG A 43 -10.69 15.15 -9.47
C ARG A 43 -10.51 15.00 -10.98
N THR A 44 -9.28 15.13 -11.49
CA THR A 44 -9.01 15.13 -12.92
C THR A 44 -7.83 14.23 -13.29
N PRO A 45 -7.79 13.67 -14.50
CA PRO A 45 -6.64 12.90 -14.96
C PRO A 45 -5.34 13.70 -14.96
N ASP A 46 -5.40 14.98 -15.33
CA ASP A 46 -4.22 15.84 -15.44
C ASP A 46 -3.61 16.14 -14.07
N SER A 47 -4.42 16.45 -13.05
CA SER A 47 -3.94 16.67 -11.68
C SER A 47 -3.26 15.43 -11.11
N LEU A 48 -3.86 14.25 -11.31
CA LEU A 48 -3.29 13.00 -10.82
C LEU A 48 -2.02 12.61 -11.57
N ARG A 49 -2.02 12.74 -12.91
CA ARG A 49 -0.85 12.44 -13.73
C ARG A 49 0.31 13.36 -13.37
N ALA A 50 0.06 14.66 -13.19
CA ALA A 50 1.10 15.62 -12.78
C ALA A 50 1.71 15.25 -11.42
N PHE A 51 0.91 14.72 -10.48
CA PHE A 51 1.38 14.32 -9.17
C PHE A 51 2.24 13.05 -9.17
N LEU A 52 1.84 12.04 -9.96
CA LEU A 52 2.49 10.72 -10.02
C LEU A 52 3.60 10.60 -11.06
N SER A 53 3.64 11.49 -12.05
CA SER A 53 4.60 11.42 -13.15
C SER A 53 6.04 11.60 -12.68
N GLY A 54 6.90 10.65 -13.04
CA GLY A 54 8.32 10.67 -12.67
C GLY A 54 8.54 10.39 -11.19
N THR A 55 7.71 9.55 -10.58
CA THR A 55 7.82 9.19 -9.16
C THR A 55 8.10 7.70 -8.97
N THR A 56 8.72 7.35 -7.85
CA THR A 56 8.75 5.98 -7.35
C THR A 56 7.81 5.86 -6.17
N VAL A 57 6.90 4.90 -6.25
CA VAL A 57 5.85 4.67 -5.26
C VAL A 57 6.05 3.33 -4.57
N LYS A 58 5.68 3.25 -3.29
CA LYS A 58 5.69 2.01 -2.53
C LYS A 58 4.31 1.70 -1.95
N GLN A 59 3.92 0.44 -2.08
CA GLN A 59 2.71 -0.14 -1.54
C GLN A 59 3.08 -1.36 -0.69
N ALA A 60 2.45 -1.50 0.48
CA ALA A 60 2.43 -2.77 1.17
C ALA A 60 1.48 -3.72 0.41
N ALA A 61 1.91 -4.95 0.15
CA ALA A 61 1.12 -5.96 -0.53
C ALA A 61 1.07 -7.25 0.27
N ALA A 62 0.06 -8.09 0.02
CA ALA A 62 0.05 -9.44 0.52
C ALA A 62 1.30 -10.17 0.00
N GLY A 63 2.17 -10.64 0.91
CA GLY A 63 3.45 -11.27 0.58
C GLY A 63 4.68 -10.36 0.64
N GLY A 64 4.52 -9.05 0.86
CA GLY A 64 5.62 -8.14 1.16
C GLY A 64 5.55 -6.79 0.45
N THR A 65 6.72 -6.23 0.14
CA THR A 65 6.84 -4.88 -0.40
C THR A 65 6.65 -4.87 -1.92
N ARG A 66 5.90 -3.88 -2.41
CA ARG A 66 5.81 -3.53 -3.82
C ARG A 66 6.33 -2.11 -4.04
N ILE A 67 7.32 -1.95 -4.90
CA ILE A 67 7.87 -0.65 -5.31
C ILE A 67 7.73 -0.52 -6.82
N GLU A 68 7.21 0.61 -7.31
CA GLU A 68 7.02 0.83 -8.74
C GLU A 68 7.50 2.24 -9.13
N HIS A 69 8.36 2.33 -10.13
CA HIS A 69 8.70 3.60 -10.76
C HIS A 69 7.70 3.91 -11.88
N LEU A 70 7.01 5.04 -11.78
CA LEU A 70 6.07 5.59 -12.74
C LEU A 70 6.77 6.69 -13.56
N ALA A 71 7.44 6.31 -14.65
CA ALA A 71 8.19 7.25 -15.47
C ALA A 71 7.26 8.24 -16.19
N SER A 72 7.74 9.45 -16.49
CA SER A 72 6.94 10.51 -17.09
C SER A 72 6.42 10.19 -18.50
N ASP A 73 7.14 9.34 -19.24
CA ASP A 73 6.78 8.83 -20.56
C ASP A 73 5.66 7.77 -20.55
N GLY A 74 5.17 7.40 -19.36
CA GLY A 74 4.15 6.38 -19.19
C GLY A 74 4.70 4.95 -19.09
N SER A 75 6.01 4.73 -19.07
CA SER A 75 6.58 3.44 -18.69
C SER A 75 6.49 3.19 -17.18
N SER A 76 6.29 1.94 -16.78
CA SER A 76 6.35 1.54 -15.37
C SER A 76 7.30 0.38 -15.13
N HIS A 77 7.96 0.40 -13.97
CA HIS A 77 8.99 -0.57 -13.60
C HIS A 77 8.70 -1.08 -12.19
N LEU A 78 8.20 -2.30 -12.10
CA LEU A 78 7.81 -2.90 -10.81
C LEU A 78 8.90 -3.78 -10.26
N TRP A 79 9.09 -3.61 -8.97
CA TRP A 79 9.91 -4.44 -8.13
C TRP A 79 9.07 -4.93 -6.95
N GLN A 80 8.89 -6.24 -6.83
CA GLN A 80 8.11 -6.84 -5.75
C GLN A 80 8.91 -7.93 -5.02
N SER A 81 8.58 -8.16 -3.75
CA SER A 81 9.08 -9.28 -2.95
C SER A 81 9.14 -10.60 -3.73
N GLY A 82 10.28 -11.30 -3.60
CA GLY A 82 10.52 -12.60 -4.24
C GLY A 82 10.84 -12.55 -5.74
N GLN A 83 10.66 -11.42 -6.43
CA GLN A 83 10.92 -11.33 -7.87
C GLN A 83 12.41 -11.24 -8.18
N THR A 84 12.83 -11.94 -9.24
CA THR A 84 14.20 -11.98 -9.76
C THR A 84 14.41 -11.13 -11.01
N ALA A 85 13.37 -10.43 -11.48
CA ALA A 85 13.48 -9.39 -12.50
C ALA A 85 12.49 -8.25 -12.24
N ILE A 86 12.79 -7.06 -12.79
CA ILE A 86 11.82 -5.97 -12.89
C ILE A 86 10.69 -6.41 -13.83
N VAL A 87 9.44 -6.19 -13.44
CA VAL A 87 8.30 -6.40 -14.34
C VAL A 87 8.02 -5.09 -15.07
N PRO A 88 8.31 -4.99 -16.39
CA PRO A 88 8.01 -3.79 -17.15
C PRO A 88 6.50 -3.67 -17.37
N GLY A 89 6.05 -2.43 -17.51
CA GLY A 89 4.66 -2.11 -17.78
C GLY A 89 4.49 -0.73 -18.40
N ARG A 90 3.22 -0.37 -18.60
CA ARG A 90 2.78 0.96 -18.99
C ARG A 90 1.79 1.45 -17.96
N TRP A 91 1.89 2.71 -17.56
CA TRP A 91 0.89 3.35 -16.72
C TRP A 91 0.22 4.50 -17.46
N SER A 92 -1.03 4.75 -17.09
CA SER A 92 -1.82 5.86 -17.59
C SER A 92 -2.81 6.31 -16.53
N VAL A 93 -3.32 7.53 -16.71
CA VAL A 93 -4.44 8.05 -15.94
C VAL A 93 -5.56 8.35 -16.92
N ARG A 94 -6.79 7.98 -16.57
CA ARG A 94 -7.97 8.25 -17.39
C ARG A 94 -9.15 8.71 -16.53
N GLN A 95 -10.11 9.36 -17.16
CA GLN A 95 -11.37 9.72 -16.51
C GLN A 95 -12.20 8.46 -16.26
N ALA A 96 -12.91 8.42 -15.13
CA ALA A 96 -13.87 7.40 -14.75
C ALA A 96 -15.11 8.06 -14.11
N THR A 97 -16.15 7.27 -13.89
CA THR A 97 -17.28 7.65 -13.03
C THR A 97 -16.75 7.86 -11.62
N GLY A 98 -16.93 9.06 -11.07
CA GLY A 98 -16.47 9.40 -9.71
C GLY A 98 -15.06 10.00 -9.60
N GLY A 99 -14.34 10.19 -10.72
CA GLY A 99 -13.04 10.86 -10.73
C GLY A 99 -12.03 10.24 -11.69
N ALA A 100 -10.75 10.48 -11.45
CA ALA A 100 -9.66 9.85 -12.18
C ALA A 100 -9.40 8.42 -11.68
N GLN A 101 -8.79 7.59 -12.53
CA GLN A 101 -8.27 6.27 -12.16
C GLN A 101 -6.87 6.06 -12.73
N VAL A 102 -6.02 5.35 -12.00
CA VAL A 102 -4.69 4.91 -12.46
C VAL A 102 -4.84 3.53 -13.07
N CYS A 103 -4.30 3.35 -14.26
CA CYS A 103 -4.31 2.07 -14.98
C CYS A 103 -2.89 1.62 -15.27
N ILE A 104 -2.55 0.40 -14.87
CA ILE A 104 -1.28 -0.26 -15.14
C ILE A 104 -1.51 -1.43 -16.09
N GLN A 105 -0.78 -1.48 -17.19
CA GLN A 105 -0.79 -2.58 -18.13
C GLN A 105 0.55 -3.30 -18.11
N ARG A 106 0.53 -4.60 -17.84
CA ARG A 106 1.71 -5.47 -17.86
C ARG A 106 1.71 -6.34 -19.11
N THR A 107 2.88 -6.78 -19.52
CA THR A 107 3.02 -7.69 -20.67
C THR A 107 2.20 -8.96 -20.43
N GLY A 108 1.33 -9.31 -21.37
CA GLY A 108 0.46 -10.49 -21.28
C GLY A 108 -0.78 -10.33 -20.38
N GLN A 109 -1.03 -9.14 -19.85
CA GLN A 109 -2.20 -8.83 -19.02
C GLN A 109 -3.02 -7.67 -19.60
N GLY A 110 -4.32 -7.65 -19.28
CA GLY A 110 -5.15 -6.47 -19.52
C GLY A 110 -4.74 -5.30 -18.62
N PRO A 111 -5.23 -4.08 -18.90
CA PRO A 111 -5.04 -2.95 -18.00
C PRO A 111 -5.76 -3.19 -16.67
N ASP A 112 -5.01 -3.18 -15.57
CA ASP A 112 -5.51 -3.18 -14.20
C ASP A 112 -5.69 -1.74 -13.73
N CYS A 113 -6.91 -1.36 -13.34
CA CYS A 113 -7.25 0.02 -13.03
C CYS A 113 -7.81 0.16 -11.63
N ALA A 114 -7.30 1.14 -10.90
CA ALA A 114 -7.76 1.49 -9.56
C ALA A 114 -8.27 2.94 -9.53
N PRO A 115 -9.40 3.22 -8.85
CA PRO A 115 -9.83 4.58 -8.55
C PRO A 115 -8.70 5.38 -7.88
N ALA A 116 -8.55 6.65 -8.24
CA ALA A 116 -7.43 7.47 -7.78
C ALA A 116 -7.37 7.59 -6.25
N ASN A 117 -8.52 7.68 -5.58
CA ASN A 117 -8.63 7.71 -4.13
C ASN A 117 -8.04 6.43 -3.50
N ASP A 118 -8.44 5.26 -3.99
CA ASP A 118 -7.97 3.98 -3.45
C ASP A 118 -6.48 3.78 -3.74
N TYR A 119 -6.05 4.15 -4.95
CA TYR A 119 -4.64 4.08 -5.33
C TYR A 119 -3.77 4.96 -4.43
N LEU A 120 -4.09 6.24 -4.29
CA LEU A 120 -3.32 7.21 -3.51
C LEU A 120 -3.27 6.86 -2.02
N LEU A 121 -4.37 6.38 -1.44
CA LEU A 121 -4.44 5.97 -0.03
C LEU A 121 -3.73 4.64 0.26
N GLY A 122 -3.51 3.83 -0.79
CA GLY A 122 -2.70 2.62 -0.71
C GLY A 122 -1.19 2.88 -0.77
N LEU A 123 -0.74 4.07 -1.19
CA LEU A 123 0.69 4.40 -1.29
C LEU A 123 1.24 4.78 0.09
N GLY A 124 2.14 3.96 0.61
CA GLY A 124 2.86 4.23 1.86
C GLY A 124 4.00 5.24 1.68
N GLU A 125 4.64 5.23 0.50
CA GLU A 125 5.66 6.21 0.13
C GLU A 125 5.52 6.63 -1.33
N ILE A 126 5.80 7.90 -1.59
CA ILE A 126 5.91 8.50 -2.92
C ILE A 126 7.14 9.39 -2.90
N VAL A 127 8.09 9.17 -3.81
CA VAL A 127 9.31 9.97 -3.91
C VAL A 127 9.54 10.38 -5.36
N ASP A 128 10.12 11.55 -5.58
CA ASP A 128 10.43 12.02 -6.92
C ASP A 128 11.63 11.27 -7.53
N GLY A 129 11.57 11.06 -8.85
CA GLY A 129 12.61 10.40 -9.63
C GLY A 129 12.57 8.87 -9.60
N ASP A 130 13.67 8.26 -10.04
CA ASP A 130 13.94 6.82 -9.97
C ASP A 130 15.15 6.55 -9.05
N PRO A 131 15.04 6.80 -7.74
CA PRO A 131 16.18 6.72 -6.83
C PRO A 131 16.74 5.30 -6.68
N LEU A 132 15.94 4.28 -7.01
CA LEU A 132 16.31 2.88 -7.01
C LEU A 132 16.77 2.37 -8.38
N ARG A 133 16.79 3.23 -9.41
CA ARG A 133 17.20 2.90 -10.78
C ARG A 133 16.44 1.68 -11.33
N LEU A 134 15.14 1.56 -11.02
CA LEU A 134 14.31 0.44 -11.45
C LEU A 134 14.18 0.36 -12.98
N SER A 135 14.36 1.49 -13.67
CA SER A 135 14.49 1.54 -15.13
C SER A 135 15.73 0.81 -15.68
N GLN A 136 16.74 0.54 -14.84
CA GLN A 136 18.00 -0.10 -15.21
C GLN A 136 18.08 -1.58 -14.79
N GLY A 137 17.19 -2.04 -13.90
CA GLY A 137 17.16 -3.42 -13.42
C GLY A 137 16.89 -3.53 -11.92
N LEU A 138 17.01 -4.75 -11.39
CA LEU A 138 16.85 -4.99 -9.96
C LEU A 138 18.09 -4.54 -9.18
N PRO A 139 17.93 -3.76 -8.10
CA PRO A 139 19.02 -3.49 -7.18
C PRO A 139 19.44 -4.75 -6.38
N PHE A 140 18.44 -5.52 -5.93
CA PHE A 140 18.57 -6.81 -5.27
C PHE A 140 17.19 -7.50 -5.23
N ILE A 141 17.10 -8.72 -4.69
CA ILE A 141 15.81 -9.41 -4.51
C ILE A 141 15.16 -8.94 -3.20
N LEU A 142 13.96 -8.34 -3.28
CA LEU A 142 13.21 -7.94 -2.09
C LEU A 142 12.85 -9.19 -1.27
N PRO A 143 13.07 -9.18 0.07
CA PRO A 143 12.66 -10.28 0.92
C PRO A 143 11.13 -10.40 0.94
N GLU A 144 10.65 -11.63 1.13
CA GLU A 144 9.23 -11.90 1.36
C GLU A 144 8.82 -11.48 2.78
N GLY A 145 7.53 -11.16 2.96
CA GLY A 145 6.93 -10.96 4.28
C GLY A 145 7.32 -9.68 5.04
N GLY A 146 8.09 -8.77 4.43
CA GLY A 146 8.49 -7.50 5.03
C GLY A 146 7.88 -6.28 4.36
N ASP A 147 7.69 -5.20 5.13
CA ASP A 147 7.37 -3.87 4.64
C ASP A 147 8.62 -2.97 4.67
N LEU A 148 9.33 -2.90 3.55
CA LEU A 148 10.56 -2.13 3.41
C LEU A 148 10.28 -0.75 2.86
N SER A 149 10.96 0.25 3.42
CA SER A 149 10.90 1.61 2.89
C SER A 149 11.79 1.81 1.67
N ILE A 150 11.48 2.82 0.86
CA ILE A 150 12.31 3.19 -0.29
C ILE A 150 13.70 3.61 0.19
N SER A 151 13.77 4.39 1.29
CA SER A 151 15.03 4.82 1.89
C SER A 151 15.89 3.62 2.35
N PHE A 152 15.29 2.64 3.01
CA PHE A 152 16.00 1.42 3.40
C PHE A 152 16.51 0.65 2.17
N ALA A 153 15.66 0.50 1.14
CA ALA A 153 16.05 -0.16 -0.10
C ALA A 153 17.22 0.56 -0.80
N MET A 154 17.25 1.89 -0.82
CA MET A 154 18.38 2.65 -1.36
C MET A 154 19.68 2.41 -0.59
N MET A 155 19.62 2.45 0.74
CA MET A 155 20.77 2.18 1.60
C MET A 155 21.30 0.76 1.37
N LYS A 156 20.41 -0.23 1.30
CA LYS A 156 20.78 -1.63 1.03
C LYS A 156 21.37 -1.83 -0.37
N ALA A 157 20.91 -1.07 -1.36
CA ALA A 157 21.44 -1.09 -2.72
C ALA A 157 22.78 -0.34 -2.88
N GLY A 158 23.25 0.37 -1.85
CA GLY A 158 24.47 1.18 -1.94
C GLY A 158 24.30 2.49 -2.68
N PHE A 159 23.06 2.96 -2.91
CA PHE A 159 22.78 4.26 -3.55
C PHE A 159 22.86 5.45 -2.59
N GLY A 160 23.06 5.19 -1.30
CA GLY A 160 23.12 6.21 -0.26
C GLY A 160 21.72 6.63 0.23
N PRO A 161 21.65 7.68 1.08
CA PRO A 161 20.41 8.12 1.67
C PRO A 161 19.49 8.79 0.64
N LEU A 162 18.18 8.55 0.79
CA LEU A 162 17.15 9.22 0.01
C LEU A 162 17.22 10.74 0.22
N GLN A 163 17.33 11.49 -0.88
CA GLN A 163 17.46 12.96 -0.85
C GLN A 163 16.12 13.68 -0.96
N THR A 164 15.10 13.01 -1.48
CA THR A 164 13.77 13.58 -1.72
C THR A 164 12.81 13.17 -0.60
N PRO A 165 11.99 14.09 -0.07
CA PRO A 165 11.04 13.76 0.97
C PRO A 165 9.95 12.80 0.46
N ASN A 166 9.38 12.01 1.37
CA ASN A 166 8.17 11.25 1.09
C ASN A 166 6.98 12.22 0.97
N LYS A 167 6.28 12.19 -0.17
CA LYS A 167 5.08 12.99 -0.45
C LYS A 167 3.79 12.16 -0.49
N ALA A 168 3.80 10.94 0.05
CA ALA A 168 2.58 10.15 0.24
C ALA A 168 1.57 10.91 1.09
N ILE A 169 0.28 10.79 0.73
CA ILE A 169 -0.80 11.55 1.40
C ILE A 169 -1.15 10.93 2.75
N ALA A 170 -1.08 9.60 2.84
CA ALA A 170 -1.28 8.84 4.07
C ALA A 170 -0.06 7.93 4.27
N PRO A 171 1.11 8.51 4.64
CA PRO A 171 2.34 7.76 4.73
C PRO A 171 2.19 6.61 5.73
N ARG A 172 2.66 5.43 5.34
CA ARG A 172 2.69 4.25 6.20
C ARG A 172 4.15 3.93 6.50
N TYR A 173 4.54 4.22 7.73
CA TYR A 173 5.81 3.76 8.25
C TYR A 173 5.62 2.37 8.82
N PRO A 174 6.54 1.42 8.55
CA PRO A 174 6.46 0.12 9.20
C PRO A 174 6.48 0.31 10.71
N ASP A 175 5.66 -0.46 11.42
CA ASP A 175 5.78 -0.58 12.88
C ASP A 175 7.18 -1.12 13.17
N LEU A 176 8.03 -0.30 13.78
CA LEU A 176 9.37 -0.66 14.24
C LEU A 176 9.26 -1.51 15.51
N GLY A 177 8.57 -2.65 15.41
CA GLY A 177 8.44 -3.64 16.48
C GLY A 177 9.79 -4.19 16.93
#